data_AF-A0A3P7P6M1-F1
#
_entry.id   AF-A0A3P7P6M1-F1
#
_cell.length_a   1.000
_cell.length_b   1.000
_cell.length_c   1.000
_cell.angle_alpha   90.00
_cell.angle_beta   90.00
_cell.angle_gamma   90.00
#
_symmetry.space_group_name_H-M   'P 1'
#
loop_
_entity.id
_entity.type
_entity.pdbx_description
1 polymer ?
#
loop_
_entity_poly.entity_id
_entity_poly.type
_entity_poly.pdbx_seq_one_letter_code
_entity_poly.pdbx_strand_id
1 'polypeptide(L)'
;MRLLRSWYNEMREAIEARGQALDSIVDATSGIGERLDNFVETLRGASDRLRQNYSISSDPTLLKTQIAENHAIKEGLRAKHSAYTALKESAAELLASLPPDDPARDEIIGKLKRLSELWGSIEQEAEDRGDFLESILEKARHFWDELDECQRAVRVSISLWSSTY
;
A
#
# COMPACT_ATOMS: atom_id res chain seq x y z
N MET A 1 21.62 -55.91 26.16
CA MET A 1 20.22 -55.73 25.68
C MET A 1 19.57 -54.43 26.12
N ARG A 2 19.63 -53.99 27.39
CA ARG A 2 18.97 -52.73 27.85
C ARG A 2 19.50 -51.44 27.18
N LEU A 3 20.81 -51.32 26.97
CA LEU A 3 21.44 -50.15 26.35
C LEU A 3 21.04 -49.96 24.88
N LEU A 4 20.97 -51.06 24.11
CA LEU A 4 20.56 -51.01 22.70
C LEU A 4 19.10 -50.56 22.54
N ARG A 5 18.23 -50.93 23.49
CA ARG A 5 16.84 -50.53 23.52
C ARG A 5 16.67 -49.06 23.93
N SER A 6 17.49 -48.55 24.86
CA SER A 6 17.53 -47.13 25.24
C SER A 6 17.91 -46.27 24.04
N TRP A 7 19.03 -46.58 23.39
CA TRP A 7 19.51 -45.83 22.23
C TRP A 7 18.52 -45.85 21.05
N TYR A 8 17.88 -47.00 20.80
CA TYR A 8 16.84 -47.10 19.78
C TYR A 8 15.64 -46.18 20.08
N ASN A 9 15.19 -46.15 21.34
CA ASN A 9 14.09 -45.28 21.75
C ASN A 9 14.47 -43.80 21.64
N GLU A 10 15.68 -43.42 22.07
CA GLU A 10 16.20 -42.05 21.96
C GLU A 10 16.29 -41.59 20.49
N MET A 11 16.82 -42.44 19.60
CA MET A 11 16.86 -42.13 18.17
C MET A 11 15.46 -42.01 17.57
N ARG A 12 14.54 -42.89 17.97
CA ARG A 12 13.16 -42.84 17.50
C ARG A 12 12.48 -41.54 17.91
N GLU A 13 12.60 -41.15 19.18
CA GLU A 13 12.06 -39.88 19.69
C GLU A 13 12.67 -38.68 18.96
N ALA A 14 13.98 -38.69 18.70
CA ALA A 14 14.64 -37.62 17.95
C ALA A 14 14.15 -37.51 16.50
N ILE A 15 13.89 -38.64 15.83
CA ILE A 15 13.34 -38.67 14.47
C ILE A 15 11.88 -38.17 14.48
N GLU A 16 11.06 -38.63 15.42
CA GLU A 16 9.66 -38.18 15.55
C GLU A 16 9.59 -36.67 15.83
N ALA A 17 10.41 -36.16 16.75
CA ALA A 17 10.50 -34.73 17.05
C ALA A 17 10.95 -33.90 15.85
N ARG A 18 11.94 -34.38 15.08
CA ARG A 18 12.39 -33.72 13.86
C ARG A 18 11.31 -33.72 12.78
N GLY A 19 10.56 -34.81 12.63
CA GLY A 19 9.43 -34.90 11.70
C GLY A 19 8.39 -33.83 11.99
N GLN A 20 7.96 -33.72 13.25
CA GLN A 20 7.00 -32.71 13.68
C GLN A 20 7.51 -31.27 13.47
N ALA A 21 8.79 -31.02 13.72
CA ALA A 21 9.38 -29.71 13.48
C ALA A 21 9.38 -29.33 11.99
N LEU A 22 9.70 -30.29 11.10
CA LEU A 22 9.65 -30.06 9.65
C LEU A 22 8.24 -29.79 9.16
N ASP A 23 7.26 -30.59 9.59
CA ASP A 23 5.85 -30.40 9.22
C ASP A 23 5.36 -29.00 9.66
N SER A 24 5.69 -28.59 10.88
CA SER A 24 5.34 -27.26 11.39
C SER A 24 5.97 -26.12 10.57
N ILE A 25 7.19 -26.30 10.07
CA ILE A 25 7.87 -25.30 9.24
C ILE A 25 7.22 -25.22 7.85
N VAL A 26 6.82 -26.36 7.28
CA VAL A 26 6.11 -26.42 5.98
C VAL A 26 4.75 -25.73 6.07
N ASP A 27 3.99 -25.97 7.14
CA ASP A 27 2.71 -25.32 7.38
C ASP A 27 2.88 -23.80 7.55
N ALA A 28 3.87 -23.38 8.34
CA ALA A 28 4.18 -21.96 8.55
C ALA A 28 4.59 -21.27 7.23
N THR A 29 5.37 -21.96 6.40
CA THR A 29 5.80 -21.49 5.07
C THR A 29 4.63 -21.25 4.15
N SER A 30 3.73 -22.23 4.06
CA SER A 30 2.53 -22.13 3.23
C SER A 30 1.62 -20.99 3.72
N GLY A 31 1.39 -20.90 5.04
CA GLY A 31 0.54 -19.86 5.63
C GLY A 31 1.09 -18.44 5.45
N ILE A 32 2.41 -18.24 5.53
CA ILE A 32 3.03 -16.93 5.24
C ILE A 32 2.93 -16.61 3.74
N GLY A 33 3.17 -17.59 2.87
CA GLY A 33 3.01 -17.43 1.43
C GLY A 33 1.63 -16.90 1.03
N GLU A 34 0.56 -17.54 1.52
CA GLU A 34 -0.83 -17.12 1.25
C GLU A 34 -1.14 -15.72 1.80
N ARG A 35 -0.64 -15.40 3.00
CA ARG A 35 -0.83 -14.07 3.60
C ARG A 35 -0.14 -12.98 2.78
N LEU A 36 1.06 -13.24 2.27
CA LEU A 36 1.77 -12.31 1.38
C LEU A 36 0.99 -12.08 0.09
N ASP A 37 0.50 -13.15 -0.54
CA ASP A 37 -0.26 -13.07 -1.79
C ASP A 37 -1.57 -12.30 -1.60
N ASN A 38 -2.33 -12.58 -0.54
CA ASN A 38 -3.56 -11.86 -0.21
C ASN A 38 -3.32 -10.36 0.05
N PHE A 39 -2.21 -10.03 0.71
CA PHE A 39 -1.86 -8.63 0.96
C PHE A 39 -1.47 -7.91 -0.32
N VAL A 40 -0.73 -8.57 -1.22
CA VAL A 40 -0.38 -8.04 -2.54
C VAL A 40 -1.64 -7.76 -3.37
N GLU A 41 -2.60 -8.67 -3.42
CA GLU A 41 -3.85 -8.44 -4.16
C GLU A 41 -4.67 -7.29 -3.56
N THR A 42 -4.71 -7.18 -2.22
CA THR A 42 -5.34 -6.03 -1.54
C THR A 42 -4.69 -4.70 -1.93
N LEU A 43 -3.36 -4.65 -2.00
CA LEU A 43 -2.63 -3.45 -2.41
C LEU A 43 -2.82 -3.14 -3.90
N ARG A 44 -2.88 -4.15 -4.77
CA ARG A 44 -3.19 -3.93 -6.19
C ARG A 44 -4.53 -3.26 -6.39
N GLY A 45 -5.57 -3.71 -5.68
CA GLY A 45 -6.87 -3.05 -5.71
C GLY A 45 -6.82 -1.59 -5.25
N ALA A 46 -5.96 -1.25 -4.29
CA ALA A 46 -5.74 0.14 -3.87
C ALA A 46 -4.99 0.96 -4.94
N SER A 47 -3.96 0.38 -5.57
CA SER A 47 -3.21 0.99 -6.67
C SER A 47 -4.09 1.25 -7.90
N ASP A 48 -4.93 0.28 -8.28
CA ASP A 48 -5.83 0.42 -9.43
C ASP A 48 -6.84 1.57 -9.22
N ARG A 49 -7.37 1.71 -7.99
CA ARG A 49 -8.25 2.84 -7.64
C ARG A 49 -7.53 4.18 -7.71
N LEU A 50 -6.28 4.21 -7.27
CA LEU A 50 -5.45 5.42 -7.37
C LEU A 50 -5.24 5.80 -8.85
N ARG A 51 -5.02 4.81 -9.72
CA ARG A 51 -4.80 4.98 -11.16
C ARG A 51 -6.04 5.32 -11.96
N GLN A 52 -7.20 4.78 -11.59
CA GLN A 52 -8.46 5.10 -12.28
C GLN A 52 -8.85 6.58 -12.12
N ASN A 53 -8.38 7.24 -11.08
CA ASN A 53 -8.69 8.64 -10.77
C ASN A 53 -7.63 9.64 -11.29
N TYR A 54 -6.89 9.30 -12.35
CA TYR A 54 -5.86 10.17 -12.94
C TYR A 54 -6.41 11.35 -13.76
N SER A 55 -7.68 11.33 -14.20
CA SER A 55 -8.26 12.49 -14.90
C SER A 55 -8.53 13.61 -13.90
N ILE A 56 -7.78 14.70 -13.98
CA ILE A 56 -7.93 15.82 -13.04
C ILE A 56 -8.96 16.81 -13.58
N SER A 57 -9.89 17.21 -12.72
CA SER A 57 -10.89 18.22 -13.07
C SER A 57 -10.31 19.63 -12.98
N SER A 58 -10.77 20.54 -13.84
CA SER A 58 -10.50 21.98 -13.71
C SER A 58 -11.51 22.69 -12.80
N ASP A 59 -12.55 22.00 -12.35
CA ASP A 59 -13.55 22.53 -11.43
C ASP A 59 -13.03 22.43 -9.97
N PRO A 60 -12.95 23.55 -9.22
CA PRO A 60 -12.50 23.56 -7.82
C PRO A 60 -13.31 22.66 -6.88
N THR A 61 -14.59 22.44 -7.16
CA THR A 61 -15.47 21.57 -6.36
C THR A 61 -15.09 20.11 -6.57
N LEU A 62 -14.88 19.70 -7.82
CA LEU A 62 -14.46 18.35 -8.17
C LEU A 62 -13.03 18.07 -7.69
N LEU A 63 -12.12 19.04 -7.77
CA LEU A 63 -10.76 18.93 -7.22
C LEU A 63 -10.75 18.63 -5.73
N LYS A 64 -11.61 19.28 -4.93
CA LYS A 64 -11.74 18.98 -3.49
C LYS A 64 -12.18 17.54 -3.25
N THR A 65 -13.09 17.01 -4.05
CA THR A 65 -13.49 15.60 -3.98
C THR A 65 -12.31 14.68 -4.30
N GLN A 66 -11.56 14.97 -5.37
CA GLN A 66 -10.39 14.17 -5.75
C GLN A 66 -9.27 14.17 -4.70
N ILE A 67 -9.09 15.30 -3.99
CA ILE A 67 -8.18 15.43 -2.84
C ILE A 67 -8.67 14.55 -1.68
N ALA A 68 -9.96 14.61 -1.34
CA ALA A 68 -10.53 13.80 -0.27
C ALA A 68 -10.41 12.29 -0.58
N GLU A 69 -10.61 11.89 -1.83
CA GLU A 69 -10.39 10.51 -2.29
C GLU A 69 -8.92 10.09 -2.15
N ASN A 70 -7.99 10.97 -2.53
CA ASN A 70 -6.55 10.72 -2.37
C ASN A 70 -6.19 10.50 -0.89
N HIS A 71 -6.71 11.37 -0.02
CA HIS A 71 -6.53 11.28 1.42
C HIS A 71 -7.11 9.97 1.99
N ALA A 72 -8.29 9.55 1.52
CA ALA A 72 -8.89 8.28 1.93
C ALA A 72 -8.02 7.07 1.55
N ILE A 73 -7.30 7.13 0.43
CA ILE A 73 -6.34 6.08 0.04
C ILE A 73 -5.12 6.09 0.98
N LYS A 74 -4.54 7.27 1.26
CA LYS A 74 -3.42 7.42 2.21
C LYS A 74 -3.77 6.88 3.60
N GLU A 75 -4.94 7.21 4.13
CA GLU A 75 -5.42 6.69 5.41
C GLU A 75 -5.71 5.19 5.36
N GLY A 76 -6.27 4.70 4.25
CA GLY A 76 -6.48 3.27 4.02
C GLY A 76 -5.18 2.45 3.99
N LEU A 77 -4.08 3.06 3.54
CA LEU A 77 -2.75 2.47 3.57
C LEU A 77 -2.15 2.54 4.98
N ARG A 78 -2.23 3.68 5.64
CA ARG A 78 -1.79 3.86 7.04
C ARG A 78 -2.45 2.87 7.99
N ALA A 79 -3.75 2.62 7.83
CA ALA A 79 -4.49 1.64 8.62
C ALA A 79 -3.98 0.20 8.45
N LYS A 80 -3.33 -0.12 7.32
CA LYS A 80 -2.75 -1.45 7.04
C LYS A 80 -1.28 -1.57 7.44
N HIS A 81 -0.65 -0.47 7.86
CA HIS A 81 0.79 -0.44 8.14
C HIS A 81 1.18 -1.42 9.25
N SER A 82 0.38 -1.53 10.32
CA SER A 82 0.65 -2.50 11.39
C SER A 82 0.62 -3.95 10.90
N ALA A 83 -0.36 -4.31 10.08
CA ALA A 83 -0.46 -5.63 9.48
C ALA A 83 0.69 -5.92 8.50
N TYR A 84 1.12 -4.91 7.74
CA TYR A 84 2.30 -4.99 6.87
C TYR A 84 3.58 -5.27 7.68
N THR A 85 3.82 -4.51 8.74
CA THR A 85 4.99 -4.71 9.61
C THR A 85 4.97 -6.08 10.27
N ALA A 86 3.86 -6.49 10.87
CA ALA A 86 3.73 -7.79 11.51
C ALA A 86 3.95 -8.95 10.51
N LEU A 87 3.48 -8.81 9.27
CA LEU A 87 3.71 -9.81 8.23
C LEU A 87 5.19 -9.92 7.85
N LYS A 88 5.92 -8.80 7.78
CA LYS A 88 7.37 -8.79 7.53
C LYS A 88 8.14 -9.42 8.67
N GLU A 89 7.76 -9.15 9.92
CA GLU A 89 8.37 -9.75 11.11
C GLU A 89 8.15 -11.27 11.11
N SER A 90 6.91 -11.74 10.93
CA SER A 90 6.62 -13.19 10.84
C SER A 90 7.39 -13.87 9.70
N ALA A 91 7.51 -13.21 8.55
CA ALA A 91 8.28 -13.76 7.43
C ALA A 91 9.79 -13.79 7.73
N ALA A 92 10.33 -12.81 8.45
CA ALA A 92 11.73 -12.80 8.87
C ALA A 92 12.02 -13.92 9.89
N GLU A 93 11.10 -14.16 10.83
CA GLU A 93 11.20 -15.28 11.79
C GLU A 93 11.20 -16.63 11.09
N LEU A 94 10.31 -16.83 10.11
CA LEU A 94 10.29 -18.05 9.30
C LEU A 94 11.57 -18.21 8.48
N LEU A 95 12.07 -17.12 7.86
CA LEU A 95 13.35 -17.16 7.16
C LEU A 95 14.51 -17.50 8.10
N ALA A 96 14.44 -17.18 9.39
CA ALA A 96 15.46 -17.56 10.36
C ALA A 96 15.40 -19.05 10.74
N SER A 97 14.23 -19.69 10.66
CA SER A 97 14.05 -21.12 10.98
C SER A 97 14.36 -22.06 9.81
N LEU A 98 14.29 -21.56 8.57
CA LEU A 98 14.58 -22.34 7.36
C LEU A 98 16.09 -22.56 7.14
N PRO A 99 16.52 -23.74 6.66
CA PRO A 99 17.91 -23.98 6.24
C PRO A 99 18.38 -22.99 5.16
N PRO A 100 19.64 -22.53 5.13
CA PRO A 100 20.11 -21.52 4.18
C PRO A 100 19.86 -21.83 2.70
N ASP A 101 19.94 -23.12 2.33
CA ASP A 101 19.76 -23.61 0.95
C ASP A 101 18.32 -24.06 0.66
N ASP A 102 17.37 -23.77 1.55
CA ASP A 102 15.97 -24.12 1.36
C ASP A 102 15.33 -23.25 0.27
N PRO A 103 14.79 -23.84 -0.82
CA PRO A 103 14.21 -23.08 -1.92
C PRO A 103 13.01 -22.21 -1.51
N ALA A 104 12.32 -22.54 -0.42
CA ALA A 104 11.22 -21.72 0.07
C ALA A 104 11.69 -20.34 0.56
N ARG A 105 12.97 -20.19 0.94
CA ARG A 105 13.54 -18.90 1.32
C ARG A 105 13.50 -17.91 0.17
N ASP A 106 13.94 -18.33 -1.01
CA ASP A 106 13.97 -17.48 -2.20
C ASP A 106 12.55 -17.06 -2.60
N GLU A 107 11.58 -17.95 -2.47
CA GLU A 107 10.17 -17.64 -2.71
C GLU A 107 9.65 -16.56 -1.75
N ILE A 108 9.85 -16.74 -0.44
CA ILE A 108 9.40 -15.80 0.59
C ILE A 108 10.09 -14.44 0.41
N ILE A 109 11.40 -14.42 0.16
CA ILE A 109 12.17 -13.19 -0.10
C ILE A 109 11.64 -12.48 -1.33
N GLY A 110 11.38 -13.21 -2.41
CA GLY A 110 10.79 -12.67 -3.63
C GLY A 110 9.41 -12.05 -3.40
N LYS A 111 8.54 -12.73 -2.65
CA LYS A 111 7.21 -12.23 -2.29
C LYS A 111 7.28 -10.99 -1.40
N LEU A 112 8.15 -10.98 -0.38
CA LEU A 112 8.39 -9.81 0.47
C LEU A 112 8.92 -8.60 -0.29
N LYS A 113 9.83 -8.83 -1.24
CA LYS A 113 10.36 -7.78 -2.10
C LYS A 113 9.25 -7.15 -2.94
N ARG A 114 8.46 -7.98 -3.64
CA ARG A 114 7.32 -7.50 -4.45
C ARG A 114 6.30 -6.73 -3.61
N LEU A 115 6.01 -7.24 -2.41
CA LEU A 115 5.12 -6.57 -1.48
C LEU A 115 5.65 -5.19 -1.06
N SER A 116 6.95 -5.09 -0.74
CA SER A 116 7.58 -3.84 -0.31
C SER A 116 7.70 -2.83 -1.44
N GLU A 117 7.99 -3.27 -2.66
CA GLU A 117 8.00 -2.43 -3.86
C GLU A 117 6.61 -1.87 -4.16
N LEU A 118 5.57 -2.72 -4.09
CA LEU A 118 4.19 -2.29 -4.32
C LEU A 118 3.73 -1.30 -3.24
N TRP A 119 4.05 -1.57 -1.96
CA TRP A 119 3.75 -0.66 -0.85
C TRP A 119 4.36 0.73 -1.10
N GLY A 120 5.67 0.79 -1.33
CA GLY A 120 6.38 2.05 -1.55
C GLY A 120 5.92 2.77 -2.82
N SER A 121 5.58 2.02 -3.88
CA SER A 121 5.00 2.61 -5.09
C SER A 121 3.67 3.29 -4.82
N ILE A 122 2.78 2.69 -4.02
CA ILE A 122 1.48 3.30 -3.69
C ILE A 122 1.67 4.53 -2.80
N GLU A 123 2.58 4.48 -1.82
CA GLU A 123 2.91 5.64 -0.99
C GLU A 123 3.37 6.82 -1.85
N GLN A 124 4.35 6.58 -2.73
CA GLN A 124 4.89 7.62 -3.59
C GLN A 124 3.83 8.15 -4.58
N GLU A 125 3.10 7.26 -5.25
CA GLU A 125 2.09 7.65 -6.24
C GLU A 125 0.94 8.44 -5.59
N ALA A 126 0.56 8.10 -4.35
CA ALA A 126 -0.43 8.85 -3.59
C ALA A 126 0.09 10.21 -3.10
N GLU A 127 1.37 10.31 -2.73
CA GLU A 127 1.98 11.58 -2.35
C GLU A 127 2.07 12.53 -3.54
N ASP A 128 2.68 12.08 -4.64
CA ASP A 128 2.86 12.87 -5.86
C ASP A 128 1.51 13.36 -6.40
N ARG A 129 0.49 12.49 -6.37
CA ARG A 129 -0.87 12.84 -6.79
C ARG A 129 -1.50 13.87 -5.84
N GLY A 130 -1.25 13.78 -4.54
CA GLY A 130 -1.72 14.75 -3.55
C GLY A 130 -1.18 16.15 -3.82
N ASP A 131 0.15 16.25 -3.93
CA ASP A 131 0.84 17.52 -4.21
C ASP A 131 0.37 18.14 -5.53
N PHE A 132 0.18 17.30 -6.56
CA PHE A 132 -0.28 17.76 -7.85
C PHE A 132 -1.73 18.27 -7.81
N LEU A 133 -2.63 17.59 -7.10
CA LEU A 133 -4.02 18.04 -6.93
C LEU A 133 -4.10 19.36 -6.15
N GLU A 134 -3.28 19.53 -5.12
CA GLU A 134 -3.21 20.78 -4.35
C GLU A 134 -2.69 21.95 -5.21
N SER A 135 -1.64 21.72 -6.01
CA SER A 135 -1.12 22.72 -6.95
C SER A 135 -2.16 23.13 -8.00
N ILE A 136 -2.95 22.19 -8.52
CA ILE A 136 -4.01 22.50 -9.47
C ILE A 136 -5.15 23.26 -8.80
N LEU A 137 -5.51 22.91 -7.57
CA LEU A 137 -6.55 23.64 -6.83
C LEU A 137 -6.15 25.10 -6.57
N GLU A 138 -4.89 25.35 -6.24
CA GLU A 138 -4.37 26.72 -6.10
C GLU A 138 -4.47 27.50 -7.42
N LYS A 139 -4.00 26.92 -8.53
CA LYS A 139 -4.11 27.54 -9.86
C LYS A 139 -5.55 27.79 -10.28
N ALA A 140 -6.45 26.84 -10.01
CA ALA A 140 -7.87 26.98 -10.32
C ALA A 140 -8.48 28.13 -9.52
N ARG A 141 -8.20 28.23 -8.21
CA ARG A 141 -8.67 29.36 -7.38
C ARG A 141 -8.22 30.69 -7.93
N HIS A 142 -6.93 30.84 -8.22
CA HIS A 142 -6.38 32.07 -8.78
C HIS A 142 -7.09 32.47 -10.08
N PHE A 143 -7.27 31.51 -11.00
CA PHE A 143 -7.97 31.75 -12.26
C PHE A 143 -9.42 32.25 -12.05
N TRP A 144 -10.16 31.61 -11.14
CA TRP A 144 -11.54 32.00 -10.87
C TRP A 144 -11.65 33.35 -10.16
N ASP A 145 -10.70 33.69 -9.28
CA ASP A 145 -10.63 34.99 -8.62
C ASP A 145 -10.34 36.11 -9.65
N GLU A 146 -9.36 35.91 -10.55
CA GLU A 146 -9.06 36.85 -11.64
C GLU A 146 -10.26 37.04 -12.59
N LEU A 147 -10.97 35.95 -12.91
CA LEU A 147 -12.16 36.01 -13.75
C LEU A 147 -13.28 36.83 -13.09
N ASP A 148 -13.53 36.63 -11.79
CA ASP A 148 -14.56 37.39 -11.06
C ASP A 148 -14.20 38.89 -10.99
N GLU A 149 -12.93 39.21 -10.77
CA GLU A 149 -12.44 40.60 -10.83
C GLU A 149 -12.69 41.24 -12.20
N CYS A 150 -12.34 40.54 -13.28
CA CYS A 150 -12.57 41.00 -14.65
C CYS A 150 -14.06 41.21 -14.94
N GLN A 151 -14.92 40.26 -14.54
CA GLN A 151 -16.36 40.37 -14.70
C GLN A 151 -16.95 41.55 -13.92
N ARG A 152 -16.46 41.79 -12.70
CA ARG A 152 -16.87 42.92 -11.87
C ARG A 152 -16.47 44.25 -12.50
N ALA A 153 -15.24 44.35 -13.01
CA ALA A 153 -14.75 45.55 -13.70
C ALA A 153 -15.59 45.89 -14.95
N VAL A 154 -15.92 44.88 -15.76
CA VAL A 154 -16.79 45.04 -16.93
C VAL A 154 -18.19 45.49 -16.51
N ARG A 155 -18.78 44.88 -15.47
CA ARG A 155 -20.11 45.26 -14.97
C ARG A 155 -20.15 46.70 -14.46
N VAL A 156 -19.17 47.11 -13.66
CA VAL A 156 -19.06 48.49 -13.17
C VAL A 156 -18.93 49.46 -14.35
N SER A 157 -18.06 49.14 -15.31
CA SER A 157 -17.90 49.95 -16.51
C SER A 157 -19.24 50.10 -17.26
N ILE A 158 -19.94 49.01 -17.57
CA ILE A 158 -21.24 49.09 -18.26
C ILE A 158 -22.23 49.97 -17.47
N SER A 159 -22.30 49.82 -16.14
CA SER A 159 -23.21 50.60 -15.29
C SER A 159 -22.91 52.11 -15.27
N LEU A 160 -21.62 52.49 -15.30
CA LEU A 160 -21.21 53.89 -15.38
C LEU A 160 -21.64 54.48 -16.73
N TRP A 161 -21.41 53.77 -17.84
CA TRP A 161 -21.74 54.25 -19.17
C TRP A 161 -23.25 54.40 -19.37
N SER A 162 -24.06 53.50 -18.79
CA SER A 162 -25.53 53.60 -18.83
C SER A 162 -26.12 54.65 -17.89
N SER A 163 -25.35 55.17 -16.92
CA SER A 163 -25.78 56.27 -16.05
C SER A 163 -25.38 57.64 -16.60
N THR A 164 -24.48 57.68 -17.58
CA THR A 164 -23.94 58.92 -18.16
C THR A 164 -24.64 59.30 -19.47
N TYR A 165 -25.43 58.39 -20.04
CA TYR A 165 -26.29 58.57 -21.23
C TYR A 165 -27.72 58.18 -20.90
#